data_AF-A0A7S1PYV8-F1
#
_entry.id   AF-A0A7S1PYV8-F1
#
_cell.length_a   1.000
_cell.length_b   1.000
_cell.length_c   1.000
_cell.angle_alpha   90.00
_cell.angle_beta   90.00
_cell.angle_gamma   90.00
#
_symmetry.space_group_name_H-M   'P 1'
#
loop_
_entity.id
_entity.type
_entity.pdbx_description
1 polymer ?
#
loop_
_entity_poly.entity_id
_entity_poly.type
_entity_poly.pdbx_seq_one_letter_code
_entity_poly.pdbx_strand_id
1 'polypeptide(L)'
;CIGGIVGTTMQRYHLFGEIMTCVDILESTSREGQVQVSSACKRAVEAEAIELGAEAIDFLLRSDATLRTSKGFEYKYERVGGPTYFPSRPLRDVAGAPASDSSSSGG
;
A
#
# COMPACT_ATOMS: atom_id res chain seq x y z
N CYS A 1 4.61 11.12 10.72
CA CYS A 1 3.26 11.10 11.37
C CYS A 1 3.33 11.93 12.65
N ILE A 2 2.19 12.42 13.12
CA ILE A 2 2.06 13.06 14.43
C ILE A 2 0.98 12.30 15.19
N GLY A 3 1.30 11.76 16.36
CA GLY A 3 0.34 11.09 17.24
C GLY A 3 -0.14 12.01 18.35
N GLY A 4 -1.41 11.91 18.74
CA GLY A 4 -1.96 12.69 19.84
C GLY A 4 -3.22 12.09 20.44
N ILE A 5 -3.56 12.52 21.66
CA ILE A 5 -4.81 12.16 22.33
C ILE A 5 -5.86 13.24 22.01
N VAL A 6 -7.03 12.83 21.55
CA VAL A 6 -8.15 13.70 21.22
C VAL A 6 -9.30 13.45 22.18
N GLY A 7 -9.88 14.54 22.70
CA GLY A 7 -11.05 14.53 23.59
C GLY A 7 -10.69 14.65 25.07
N THR A 8 -11.53 15.34 25.84
CA THR A 8 -11.33 15.54 27.28
C THR A 8 -12.06 14.50 28.12
N THR A 9 -13.24 14.05 27.66
CA THR A 9 -14.09 13.07 28.38
C THR A 9 -13.98 11.65 27.82
N MET A 10 -13.81 11.52 26.49
CA MET A 10 -13.51 10.24 25.81
C MET A 10 -12.25 10.42 24.99
N GLN A 11 -11.13 10.08 25.60
CA GLN A 11 -9.81 10.18 24.99
C GLN A 11 -9.63 9.08 23.95
N ARG A 12 -9.28 9.47 22.72
CA ARG A 12 -8.91 8.54 21.63
C ARG A 12 -7.52 8.91 21.12
N TYR A 13 -6.64 7.92 21.00
CA TYR A 13 -5.36 8.12 20.33
C TYR A 13 -5.59 8.19 18.83
N HIS A 14 -5.11 9.26 18.20
CA HIS A 14 -5.32 9.52 16.79
C HIS A 14 -4.00 9.86 16.10
N LEU A 15 -3.84 9.36 14.89
CA LEU A 15 -2.69 9.65 14.03
C LEU A 15 -3.07 10.75 13.04
N PHE A 16 -2.14 11.66 12.83
CA PHE A 16 -2.29 12.82 11.96
C PHE A 16 -1.07 13.01 11.06
N GLY A 17 -1.22 13.96 10.15
CA GLY A 17 -0.17 14.45 9.28
C GLY A 17 -0.25 13.86 7.87
N GLU A 18 0.58 14.40 6.99
CA GLU A 18 0.57 14.11 5.55
C GLU A 18 0.69 12.63 5.22
N ILE A 19 1.45 11.87 6.01
CA ILE A 19 1.58 10.43 5.82
C ILE A 19 0.26 9.67 5.94
N MET A 20 -0.69 10.11 6.79
CA MET A 20 -2.01 9.48 6.86
C MET A 20 -2.78 9.70 5.56
N THR A 21 -2.74 10.93 5.01
CA THR A 21 -3.33 11.22 3.71
C THR A 21 -2.68 10.42 2.58
N CYS A 22 -1.36 10.23 2.61
CA CYS A 22 -0.68 9.37 1.64
C CYS A 22 -1.17 7.92 1.72
N VAL A 23 -1.28 7.38 2.93
CA VAL A 23 -1.78 6.01 3.15
C VAL A 23 -3.23 5.87 2.72
N ASP A 24 -4.09 6.84 3.02
CA ASP A 24 -5.49 6.86 2.58
C ASP A 24 -5.61 6.87 1.05
N ILE A 25 -4.75 7.62 0.35
CA ILE A 25 -4.72 7.61 -1.12
C ILE A 25 -4.23 6.25 -1.64
N LEU A 26 -3.18 5.67 -1.05
CA LEU A 26 -2.67 4.37 -1.47
C LEU A 26 -3.70 3.26 -1.26
N GLU A 27 -4.43 3.28 -0.15
CA GLU A 27 -5.48 2.32 0.17
C GLU A 27 -6.67 2.46 -0.79
N SER A 28 -7.21 3.67 -0.91
CA SER A 28 -8.39 3.94 -1.74
C SER A 28 -8.16 3.81 -3.25
N THR A 29 -6.90 3.75 -3.70
CA THR A 29 -6.53 3.59 -5.12
C THR A 29 -5.92 2.23 -5.42
N SER A 30 -5.80 1.34 -4.43
CA SER A 30 -5.32 -0.03 -4.64
C SER A 30 -6.31 -0.87 -5.43
N ARG A 31 -5.81 -1.94 -6.02
CA ARG A 31 -6.61 -2.96 -6.68
C ARG A 31 -7.09 -3.97 -5.62
N GLU A 32 -8.30 -4.48 -5.80
CA GLU A 32 -8.84 -5.48 -4.88
C GLU A 32 -7.92 -6.71 -4.79
N GLY A 33 -7.71 -7.21 -3.58
CA GLY A 33 -6.80 -8.33 -3.32
C GLY A 33 -5.30 -8.02 -3.49
N GLN A 34 -4.92 -6.77 -3.78
CA GLN A 34 -3.52 -6.38 -3.97
C GLN A 34 -3.04 -5.38 -2.91
N VAL A 35 -1.80 -5.58 -2.46
CA VAL A 35 -1.10 -4.64 -1.60
C VAL A 35 -0.38 -3.62 -2.47
N GLN A 36 -0.79 -2.36 -2.39
CA GLN A 36 -0.08 -1.25 -3.03
C GLN A 36 0.95 -0.66 -2.06
N VAL A 37 2.18 -0.44 -2.54
CA VAL A 37 3.25 0.16 -1.74
C VAL A 37 3.80 1.43 -2.39
N SER A 38 4.25 2.36 -1.56
CA SER A 38 4.96 3.56 -2.01
C SER A 38 6.41 3.25 -2.40
N SER A 39 7.03 4.16 -3.15
CA SER A 39 8.47 4.13 -3.45
C SER A 39 9.36 4.04 -2.20
N ALA A 40 8.97 4.68 -1.10
CA ALA A 40 9.73 4.66 0.14
C ALA A 40 9.62 3.30 0.83
N CYS A 41 8.42 2.72 0.86
CA CYS A 41 8.18 1.39 1.42
C CYS A 41 8.95 0.30 0.65
N LYS A 42 8.89 0.32 -0.70
CA LYS A 42 9.68 -0.59 -1.54
C LYS A 42 11.17 -0.56 -1.17
N ARG A 43 11.77 0.64 -1.10
CA ARG A 43 13.19 0.80 -0.77
C ARG A 43 13.53 0.28 0.62
N ALA A 44 12.67 0.52 1.61
CA ALA A 44 12.86 0.05 2.97
C ALA A 44 12.83 -1.48 3.03
N VAL A 45 11.85 -2.12 2.37
CA VAL A 45 11.75 -3.58 2.29
C VAL A 45 12.96 -4.19 1.59
N GLU A 46 13.41 -3.60 0.48
CA GLU A 46 14.62 -4.06 -0.23
C GLU A 46 15.87 -3.95 0.63
N ALA A 47 16.04 -2.84 1.36
CA ALA A 47 17.17 -2.66 2.26
C ALA A 47 17.16 -3.66 3.42
N GLU A 48 16.00 -3.87 4.04
CA GLU A 48 15.83 -4.83 5.15
C GLU A 48 16.05 -6.28 4.69
N ALA A 49 15.58 -6.65 3.49
CA ALA A 49 15.82 -7.97 2.92
C ALA A 49 17.33 -8.26 2.73
N ILE A 50 18.10 -7.25 2.29
CA ILE A 50 19.56 -7.36 2.16
C ILE A 50 20.21 -7.55 3.54
N GLU A 51 19.81 -6.75 4.53
CA GLU A 51 20.37 -6.81 5.89
C GLU A 51 20.11 -8.17 6.55
N LEU A 52 18.93 -8.74 6.34
CA LEU A 52 18.53 -10.03 6.89
C LEU A 52 19.00 -11.23 6.05
N GLY A 53 19.55 -11.01 4.85
CA GLY A 53 19.84 -12.08 3.90
C GLY A 53 18.61 -12.87 3.45
N ALA A 54 17.44 -12.22 3.46
CA ALA A 54 16.16 -12.81 3.09
C ALA A 54 15.94 -12.79 1.57
N GLU A 55 15.00 -13.61 1.09
CA GLU A 55 14.56 -13.55 -0.32
C GLU A 55 13.93 -12.18 -0.61
N ALA A 56 14.38 -11.51 -1.67
CA ALA A 56 13.85 -10.23 -2.07
C ALA A 56 12.42 -10.35 -2.61
N ILE A 57 11.55 -9.43 -2.20
CA ILE A 57 10.21 -9.32 -2.78
C ILE A 57 10.34 -8.57 -4.10
N ASP A 58 9.90 -9.21 -5.18
CA ASP A 58 9.80 -8.56 -6.49
C ASP A 58 8.62 -7.59 -6.51
N PHE A 59 8.85 -6.38 -7.00
CA PHE A 59 7.84 -5.32 -7.10
C PHE A 59 7.60 -4.92 -8.54
N LEU A 60 6.33 -4.93 -8.96
CA LEU A 60 5.87 -4.46 -10.26
C LEU A 60 5.47 -2.98 -10.17
N LEU A 61 6.02 -2.17 -11.06
CA LEU A 61 5.65 -0.75 -11.17
C LEU A 61 4.20 -0.62 -11.65
N ARG A 62 3.43 0.24 -10.97
CA ARG A 62 2.10 0.62 -11.44
C ARG A 62 2.21 1.49 -12.69
N SER A 63 1.55 1.06 -13.77
CA SER A 63 1.61 1.71 -15.09
C SER A 63 0.49 2.70 -15.38
N ASP A 64 -0.49 2.82 -14.48
CA ASP A 64 -1.62 3.75 -14.64
C ASP A 64 -1.11 5.20 -14.69
N ALA A 65 -1.70 6.05 -15.54
CA ALA A 65 -1.30 7.46 -15.66
C ALA A 65 -1.55 8.26 -14.37
N THR A 66 -2.61 7.91 -13.64
CA THR A 66 -3.01 8.52 -12.36
C THR A 66 -3.47 7.46 -11.37
N LEU A 67 -3.50 7.83 -10.10
CA LEU A 67 -4.08 7.02 -9.03
C LEU A 67 -5.58 7.33 -8.96
N ARG A 68 -6.42 6.41 -9.43
CA ARG A 68 -7.86 6.59 -9.46
C ARG A 68 -8.54 5.72 -8.40
N THR A 69 -9.40 6.34 -7.61
CA THR A 69 -10.24 5.66 -6.61
C THR A 69 -11.44 4.99 -7.27
N SER A 70 -12.06 4.03 -6.59
CA SER A 70 -13.33 3.41 -7.01
C SER A 70 -14.48 4.41 -7.20
N LYS A 71 -14.41 5.55 -6.50
CA LYS A 71 -15.39 6.65 -6.60
C LYS A 71 -15.10 7.65 -7.73
N GLY A 72 -14.04 7.43 -8.50
CA GLY A 72 -13.68 8.26 -9.66
C GLY A 72 -12.80 9.47 -9.35
N PHE A 73 -12.36 9.67 -8.11
CA PHE A 73 -11.36 10.70 -7.80
C PHE A 73 -9.98 10.31 -8.32
N GLU A 74 -9.26 11.26 -8.89
CA GLU A 74 -7.92 11.06 -9.44
C GLU A 74 -6.88 11.84 -8.65
N TYR A 75 -5.75 11.19 -8.36
CA TYR A 75 -4.60 11.75 -7.70
C TYR A 75 -3.36 11.56 -8.57
N LYS A 76 -2.45 12.52 -8.52
CA LYS A 76 -1.12 12.37 -9.10
C LYS A 76 -0.19 11.63 -8.14
N TYR A 77 0.80 10.92 -8.68
CA TYR A 77 1.77 10.14 -7.90
C TYR A 77 2.59 10.96 -6.90
N GLU A 78 2.81 12.26 -7.17
CA GLU A 78 3.54 13.13 -6.25
C GLU A 78 2.83 13.25 -4.89
N ARG A 79 1.51 13.06 -4.85
CA ARG A 79 0.71 13.06 -3.61
C ARG A 79 1.05 11.91 -2.66
N VAL A 80 1.70 10.87 -3.15
CA VAL A 80 2.12 9.69 -2.37
C VAL A 80 3.63 9.50 -2.41
N GLY A 81 4.39 10.53 -2.79
CA GLY A 81 5.84 10.49 -2.83
C GLY A 81 6.44 9.84 -4.08
N GLY A 82 5.69 9.79 -5.18
CA GLY A 82 6.15 9.29 -6.48
C GLY A 82 5.52 7.95 -6.88
N PRO A 83 6.19 7.16 -7.73
CA PRO A 83 5.64 5.92 -8.26
C PRO A 83 5.26 4.92 -7.16
N THR A 84 4.26 4.09 -7.45
CA THR A 84 3.78 3.03 -6.55
C THR A 84 3.94 1.67 -7.19
N TYR A 85 3.95 0.64 -6.37
CA TYR A 85 4.26 -0.71 -6.81
C TYR A 85 3.28 -1.72 -6.21
N PHE A 86 3.18 -2.87 -6.85
CA PHE A 86 2.52 -4.06 -6.33
C PHE A 86 3.56 -5.19 -6.19
N PRO A 87 3.57 -5.97 -5.10
CA PRO A 87 4.33 -7.22 -5.06
C PRO A 87 3.93 -8.11 -6.24
N SER A 88 4.91 -8.75 -6.89
CA SER A 88 4.68 -9.62 -8.05
C SER A 88 3.93 -10.91 -7.69
N ARG A 89 4.02 -11.31 -6.43
CA ARG A 89 3.31 -12.45 -5.84
C ARG A 89 2.44 -11.97 -4.70
N PRO A 90 1.24 -12.56 -4.52
CA PRO A 90 0.44 -12.30 -3.32
C PRO A 90 1.26 -12.60 -2.08
N LEU A 91 1.29 -11.66 -1.13
CA LEU A 91 1.86 -11.92 0.18
C LEU A 91 1.01 -13.00 0.83
N ARG A 92 1.66 -14.07 1.29
CA ARG A 92 0.96 -15.14 1.99
C ARG A 92 0.43 -14.59 3.30
N ASP A 93 -0.81 -14.94 3.62
CA ASP A 93 -1.36 -14.66 4.92
C ASP A 93 -0.52 -15.40 5.98
N VAL A 94 -0.30 -14.79 7.15
CA VAL A 94 0.47 -15.42 8.24
C VAL A 94 -0.25 -16.69 8.76
N ALA A 95 -1.51 -16.88 8.36
CA ALA A 95 -2.32 -18.07 8.52
C ALA A 95 -2.40 -18.95 7.25
N GLY A 96 -1.33 -19.09 6.45
CA GLY A 96 -1.14 -20.23 5.55
C GLY A 96 -2.17 -20.46 4.43
N ALA A 97 -3.05 -19.51 4.10
CA ALA A 97 -3.97 -19.61 2.98
C ALA A 97 -3.50 -18.72 1.81
N PRO A 98 -3.41 -19.24 0.57
CA PRO A 98 -3.15 -18.39 -0.59
C PRO A 98 -4.36 -17.48 -0.84
N ALA A 99 -4.10 -16.19 -1.09
CA ALA A 99 -5.09 -15.27 -1.62
C ALA A 99 -5.65 -15.86 -2.92
N SER A 100 -6.97 -16.08 -2.96
CA SER A 100 -7.65 -16.75 -4.07
C SER A 100 -7.58 -15.91 -5.34
N ASP A 101 -6.84 -16.40 -6.34
CA ASP A 101 -6.91 -15.92 -7.72
C ASP A 101 -8.28 -16.30 -8.31
N SER A 102 -9.16 -15.31 -8.51
CA SER A 102 -10.34 -15.46 -9.34
C SER A 102 -10.03 -14.99 -10.77
N SER A 103 -9.25 -15.78 -11.50
CA SER A 103 -9.15 -15.68 -12.96
C SER A 103 -10.21 -16.58 -13.61
N SER A 104 -11.39 -16.03 -13.85
CA SER A 104 -12.40 -16.62 -14.71
C SER A 104 -11.99 -16.45 -16.19
N SER A 105 -11.33 -17.46 -16.74
CA SER A 105 -11.18 -17.62 -18.19
C SER A 105 -12.52 -18.13 -18.76
N GLY A 106 -13.24 -17.24 -19.45
CA GLY A 106 -14.38 -17.61 -20.29
C GLY A 106 -13.90 -18.19 -21.62
N GLY A 107 -14.41 -19.38 -21.95
CA GLY A 107 -14.32 -20.06 -23.23
C GLY A 107 -15.49 -21.01 -23.36
#